data_AF-A0A967GV31-F1
#
_entry.id   AF-A0A967GV31-F1
#
_cell.length_a   1.000
_cell.length_b   1.000
_cell.length_c   1.000
_cell.angle_alpha   90.00
_cell.angle_beta   90.00
_cell.angle_gamma   90.00
#
_symmetry.space_group_name_H-M   'P 1'
#
loop_
_entity.id
_entity.type
_entity.pdbx_description
1 polymer ?
#
loop_
_entity_poly.entity_id
_entity_poly.type
_entity_poly.pdbx_seq_one_letter_code
_entity_poly.pdbx_strand_id
1 'polypeptide(L)'
;MALQLDRRNRQAMVVNFQLKQGILPEVKKGDYNPRTFSRLLLSRAKLLERHDNEREKLLARCFVELAALIDPRNEDAVFAYENQRIDSGEIDWRIITDAVKDKPSRSPGKDE
;
A
#
# COMPACT_ATOMS: atom_id res chain seq x y z
N MET A 1 1.73 2.09 -8.14
CA MET A 1 0.55 1.29 -7.74
C MET A 1 0.52 1.11 -6.22
N ALA A 2 0.67 2.17 -5.42
CA ALA A 2 -0.31 2.36 -4.35
C ALA A 2 -1.62 2.67 -5.08
N LEU A 3 -2.76 2.07 -4.68
CA LEU A 3 -4.12 2.31 -5.20
C LEU A 3 -4.15 3.44 -6.23
N GLN A 4 -3.84 3.12 -7.51
CA GLN A 4 -3.94 4.16 -8.53
C GLN A 4 -5.44 4.36 -8.66
N LEU A 5 -5.93 5.42 -8.02
CA LEU A 5 -7.27 5.97 -8.16
C LEU A 5 -7.40 6.57 -9.56
N ASP A 6 -7.11 5.73 -10.55
CA ASP A 6 -7.28 6.02 -11.95
C ASP A 6 -8.72 5.66 -12.30
N ARG A 7 -9.34 6.49 -13.15
CA ARG A 7 -10.67 6.23 -13.70
C ARG A 7 -10.76 4.86 -14.39
N ARG A 8 -9.62 4.33 -14.84
CA ARG A 8 -9.50 3.01 -15.48
C ARG A 8 -9.54 1.85 -14.47
N ASN A 9 -9.25 2.10 -13.19
CA ASN A 9 -9.31 1.09 -12.15
C ASN A 9 -10.62 1.21 -11.35
N ARG A 10 -11.71 0.75 -11.97
CA ARG A 10 -13.07 0.78 -11.39
C ARG A 10 -13.10 0.25 -9.96
N GLN A 11 -12.37 -0.82 -9.68
CA GLN A 11 -12.37 -1.44 -8.35
C GLN A 11 -11.71 -0.55 -7.30
N ALA A 12 -10.58 0.09 -7.62
CA ALA A 12 -9.94 1.04 -6.71
C ALA A 12 -10.85 2.24 -6.39
N MET A 13 -11.59 2.75 -7.38
CA MET A 13 -12.56 3.83 -7.16
C MET A 13 -13.70 3.41 -6.22
N VAL A 14 -14.28 2.23 -6.45
CA VAL A 14 -15.38 1.71 -5.62
C VAL A 14 -14.93 1.47 -4.19
N VAL A 15 -13.78 0.82 -4.00
CA VAL A 15 -13.19 0.55 -2.68
C VAL A 15 -12.89 1.84 -1.93
N ASN A 16 -12.28 2.83 -2.59
CA ASN A 16 -12.00 4.12 -1.98
C ASN A 16 -13.28 4.85 -1.56
N PHE A 17 -14.34 4.80 -2.37
CA PHE A 17 -15.63 5.37 -2.00
C PHE A 17 -16.26 4.67 -0.79
N GLN A 18 -16.26 3.33 -0.78
CA GLN A 18 -16.78 2.54 0.35
C GLN A 18 -16.03 2.85 1.64
N LEU A 19 -14.69 2.86 1.61
CA LEU A 19 -13.86 3.17 2.77
C LEU A 19 -14.12 4.59 3.30
N LYS A 20 -14.31 5.58 2.42
CA LYS A 20 -14.67 6.95 2.82
C LYS A 20 -16.03 7.04 3.52
N GLN A 21 -16.94 6.12 3.24
CA GLN A 21 -18.24 6.03 3.91
C GLN A 21 -18.19 5.14 5.17
N GLY A 22 -17.00 4.68 5.58
CA GLY A 22 -16.83 3.75 6.71
C GLY A 22 -17.32 2.32 6.41
N ILE A 23 -17.57 1.99 5.15
CA ILE A 23 -18.01 0.66 4.73
C ILE A 23 -16.78 -0.19 4.44
N LEU A 24 -16.67 -1.33 5.13
CA LEU A 24 -15.61 -2.30 4.87
C LEU A 24 -15.89 -3.01 3.53
N PRO A 25 -15.00 -2.92 2.53
CA PRO A 25 -15.18 -3.59 1.25
C PRO A 25 -15.13 -5.11 1.39
N GLU A 26 -15.88 -5.80 0.53
CA GLU A 26 -15.82 -7.26 0.45
C GLU A 26 -14.47 -7.74 -0.09
N VAL A 27 -13.88 -8.73 0.57
CA VAL A 27 -12.60 -9.31 0.16
C VAL A 27 -12.81 -10.12 -1.12
N LYS A 28 -12.37 -9.58 -2.25
CA LYS A 28 -12.34 -10.34 -3.50
C LYS A 28 -11.14 -11.29 -3.53
N LYS A 29 -11.34 -12.48 -4.08
CA LYS A 29 -10.22 -13.37 -4.43
C LYS A 29 -9.32 -12.64 -5.42
N GLY A 30 -8.04 -12.49 -5.06
CA GLY A 30 -7.05 -11.86 -5.93
C GLY A 30 -6.78 -12.72 -7.16
N ASP A 31 -6.61 -12.08 -8.31
CA ASP A 31 -6.28 -12.75 -9.58
C ASP A 31 -4.82 -13.23 -9.63
N TYR A 32 -3.98 -12.77 -8.69
CA TYR A 32 -2.55 -13.08 -8.63
C TYR A 32 -2.26 -14.15 -7.60
N ASN A 33 -1.44 -15.13 -8.00
CA ASN A 33 -0.81 -16.02 -7.03
C ASN A 33 0.20 -15.23 -6.16
N PRO A 34 0.45 -15.65 -4.90
CA PRO A 34 1.33 -14.93 -3.97
C PRO A 34 2.75 -14.68 -4.50
N ARG A 35 3.32 -15.65 -5.23
CA ARG A 35 4.66 -15.56 -5.82
C ARG A 35 4.75 -14.46 -6.88
N THR A 36 3.77 -14.39 -7.79
CA THR A 36 3.69 -13.34 -8.81
C THR A 36 3.48 -11.99 -8.16
N PHE A 37 2.63 -11.92 -7.14
CA PHE A 37 2.38 -10.67 -6.43
C PHE A 37 3.61 -10.16 -5.67
N SER A 38 4.35 -11.02 -4.98
CA SER A 38 5.64 -10.69 -4.34
C SER A 38 6.64 -10.11 -5.34
N ARG A 39 6.83 -10.76 -6.49
CA ARG A 39 7.73 -10.25 -7.56
C ARG A 39 7.28 -8.90 -8.11
N LEU A 40 5.97 -8.71 -8.28
CA LEU A 40 5.41 -7.45 -8.75
C LEU A 40 5.67 -6.31 -7.75
N LEU A 41 5.47 -6.56 -6.46
CA LEU A 41 5.76 -5.60 -5.39
C LEU A 41 7.24 -5.24 -5.36
N LEU A 42 8.14 -6.23 -5.42
CA LEU A 42 9.58 -5.99 -5.44
C LEU A 42 10.01 -5.19 -6.69
N SER A 43 9.52 -5.57 -7.87
CA SER A 43 9.78 -4.83 -9.11
C SER A 43 9.32 -3.38 -8.99
N ARG A 44 8.18 -3.14 -8.34
CA ARG A 44 7.67 -1.79 -8.15
C ARG A 44 8.46 -1.00 -7.11
N ALA A 45 8.93 -1.63 -6.04
CA ALA A 45 9.80 -1.00 -5.05
C ALA A 45 11.07 -0.45 -5.72
N LYS A 46 11.74 -1.27 -6.55
CA LYS A 46 12.93 -0.87 -7.32
C LYS A 46 12.70 0.30 -8.26
N LEU A 47 11.46 0.51 -8.72
CA LEU A 47 11.10 1.69 -9.52
C LEU A 47 10.91 2.94 -8.64
N LEU A 48 10.31 2.78 -7.47
CA LEU A 48 10.06 3.88 -6.52
C LEU A 48 11.36 4.41 -5.90
N GLU A 49 12.34 3.54 -5.63
CA GLU A 49 13.67 3.92 -5.12
C GLU A 49 14.43 4.89 -6.03
N ARG A 50 14.12 4.91 -7.34
CA ARG A 50 14.77 5.81 -8.30
C ARG A 50 14.32 7.26 -8.15
N HIS A 51 13.24 7.52 -7.42
CA HIS A 51 12.71 8.85 -7.20
C HIS A 51 13.19 9.40 -5.86
N ASP A 52 13.56 10.69 -5.82
CA ASP A 52 14.07 11.34 -4.60
C ASP A 52 12.96 11.87 -3.67
N ASN A 53 11.79 11.22 -3.70
CA ASN A 53 10.66 11.60 -2.87
C ASN A 53 10.59 10.69 -1.64
N GLU A 54 10.69 11.27 -0.44
CA GLU A 54 10.65 10.53 0.82
C GLU A 54 9.39 9.66 0.98
N ARG A 55 8.23 10.10 0.46
CA ARG A 55 7.01 9.28 0.49
C ARG A 55 7.11 8.06 -0.43
N GLU A 56 7.78 8.20 -1.57
CA GLU A 56 8.00 7.11 -2.52
C GLU A 56 9.05 6.14 -1.98
N LYS A 57 10.09 6.63 -1.30
CA LYS A 57 11.06 5.80 -0.57
C LYS A 57 10.39 4.99 0.55
N LEU A 58 9.54 5.63 1.36
CA LEU A 58 8.77 4.92 2.39
C LEU A 58 7.86 3.84 1.78
N LEU A 59 7.18 4.17 0.67
CA LEU A 59 6.34 3.20 -0.04
C LEU A 59 7.16 2.04 -0.64
N ALA A 60 8.35 2.33 -1.18
CA ALA A 60 9.26 1.31 -1.69
C ALA A 60 9.64 0.33 -0.57
N ARG A 61 10.03 0.86 0.60
CA ARG A 61 10.34 0.07 1.79
C ARG A 61 9.18 -0.84 2.19
N CYS A 62 7.96 -0.31 2.21
CA CYS A 62 6.77 -1.09 2.53
C CYS A 62 6.55 -2.23 1.52
N PHE A 63 6.77 -1.97 0.23
CA PHE A 63 6.63 -3.00 -0.80
C PHE A 63 7.69 -4.10 -0.70
N VAL A 64 8.92 -3.76 -0.32
CA VAL A 64 9.97 -4.76 -0.07
C VAL A 64 9.58 -5.66 1.10
N GLU A 65 9.17 -5.09 2.23
CA GLU A 65 8.75 -5.85 3.40
C GLU A 65 7.57 -6.77 3.09
N LEU A 66 6.53 -6.25 2.44
CA LEU A 66 5.38 -7.06 2.03
C LEU A 66 5.76 -8.15 1.02
N ALA A 67 6.67 -7.88 0.07
CA ALA A 67 7.12 -8.88 -0.87
C ALA A 67 7.81 -10.07 -0.18
N ALA A 68 8.64 -9.79 0.82
CA ALA A 68 9.33 -10.81 1.62
C ALA A 68 8.36 -11.61 2.50
N LEU A 69 7.38 -10.94 3.13
CA LEU A 69 6.37 -11.60 3.96
C LEU A 69 5.41 -12.48 3.14
N ILE A 70 5.05 -12.06 1.92
CA ILE A 70 4.11 -12.79 1.06
C ILE A 70 4.74 -14.03 0.43
N ASP A 71 6.01 -13.96 0.02
CA ASP A 71 6.75 -15.12 -0.50
C ASP A 71 8.16 -15.18 0.10
N PRO A 72 8.33 -15.84 1.27
CA PRO A 72 9.64 -16.03 1.89
C PRO A 72 10.62 -16.86 1.06
N ARG A 73 10.17 -17.50 -0.03
CA ARG A 73 11.03 -18.22 -0.97
C ARG A 73 11.55 -17.32 -2.10
N ASN A 74 11.15 -16.05 -2.12
CA ASN A 74 11.69 -15.06 -3.03
C ASN A 74 12.97 -14.47 -2.43
N GLU A 75 14.11 -15.11 -2.71
CA GLU A 75 15.43 -14.73 -2.17
C GLU A 75 15.75 -13.26 -2.40
N ASP A 76 15.42 -12.69 -3.57
CA ASP A 76 15.65 -11.27 -3.86
C ASP A 76 14.85 -10.35 -2.93
N ALA A 77 13.60 -10.71 -2.61
CA ALA A 77 12.76 -9.91 -1.72
C ALA A 77 13.25 -9.99 -0.28
N VAL A 78 13.62 -11.19 0.18
CA VAL A 78 14.16 -11.41 1.52
C VAL A 78 15.49 -10.68 1.69
N PHE A 79 16.39 -10.77 0.71
CA PHE A 79 17.68 -10.08 0.73
C PHE A 79 17.49 -8.56 0.78
N ALA A 80 16.60 -8.00 -0.05
CA ALA A 80 16.30 -6.57 -0.03
C ALA A 80 15.69 -6.13 1.32
N TYR A 81 14.79 -6.93 1.90
CA TYR A 81 14.17 -6.66 3.19
C TYR A 81 15.20 -6.63 4.33
N GLU A 82 16.07 -7.63 4.40
CA GLU A 82 17.09 -7.71 5.44
C GLU A 82 18.11 -6.56 5.34
N ASN A 83 18.56 -6.21 4.13
CA ASN A 83 19.44 -5.05 3.95
C ASN A 83 18.78 -3.75 4.43
N GLN A 84 17.52 -3.52 4.04
CA GLN A 84 16.77 -2.35 4.51
C GLN A 84 16.63 -2.34 6.03
N ARG A 85 16.37 -3.49 6.65
CA ARG A 85 16.23 -3.61 8.11
C ARG A 85 17.53 -3.28 8.83
N ILE A 86 18.67 -3.70 8.27
CA ILE A 86 20.00 -3.36 8.78
C ILE A 86 20.26 -1.85 8.67
N ASP A 87 19.96 -1.26 7.52
CA ASP A 87 20.30 0.15 7.24
C ASP A 87 19.41 1.14 7.97
N SER A 88 18.11 0.85 8.08
CA SER A 88 17.08 1.82 8.47
C SER A 88 16.09 1.31 9.52
N GLY A 89 16.30 0.10 10.05
CA GLY A 89 15.38 -0.53 11.01
C GLY A 89 14.05 -0.98 10.40
N GLU A 90 13.15 -1.42 11.28
CA GLU A 90 11.79 -1.86 10.92
C GLU A 90 10.89 -0.68 10.55
N ILE A 91 9.88 -0.93 9.72
CA ILE A 91 8.91 0.09 9.33
C ILE A 91 7.90 0.28 10.47
N ASP A 92 7.71 1.53 10.90
CA ASP A 92 6.60 1.87 11.79
C ASP A 92 5.29 1.95 10.99
N TRP A 93 4.53 0.86 11.03
CA TRP A 93 3.24 0.74 10.32
C TRP A 93 2.18 1.74 10.78
N ARG A 94 2.31 2.31 11.98
CA ARG A 94 1.36 3.32 12.50
C ARG A 94 1.30 4.55 11.60
N ILE A 95 2.40 4.88 10.93
CA ILE A 95 2.47 5.99 9.97
C ILE A 95 1.47 5.82 8.81
N ILE A 96 1.09 4.58 8.49
CA ILE A 96 0.23 4.24 7.35
C ILE A 96 -1.18 3.88 7.83
N THR A 97 -1.29 3.13 8.92
CA THR A 97 -2.56 2.56 9.37
C THR A 97 -3.37 3.49 10.25
N ASP A 98 -2.72 4.41 10.97
CA ASP A 98 -3.43 5.27 11.91
C ASP A 98 -4.10 6.40 11.14
N ALA A 99 -5.43 6.32 11.04
CA ALA A 99 -6.23 7.40 10.51
C ALA A 99 -6.06 8.62 11.42
N VAL A 100 -5.44 9.70 10.90
CA VAL A 100 -5.57 11.03 11.49
C VAL A 100 -7.07 11.31 11.54
N LYS A 101 -7.65 11.49 12.73
CA LYS A 101 -9.05 11.86 12.88
C LYS A 101 -9.26 13.22 12.22
N ASP A 102 -9.63 13.20 10.95
CA ASP A 102 -10.01 14.42 10.25
C ASP A 102 -11.29 14.94 10.91
N LYS A 103 -11.34 16.25 11.21
CA LYS A 103 -12.50 16.87 11.85
C LYS A 103 -13.73 16.61 10.97
N PRO A 104 -14.91 16.34 11.56
CA PRO A 104 -16.12 16.07 10.78
C PRO A 104 -16.38 17.25 9.84
N SER A 105 -16.18 17.00 8.54
CA SER A 105 -16.58 17.92 7.49
C SER A 105 -18.09 18.09 7.58
N ARG A 106 -18.51 19.31 7.94
CA ARG A 106 -19.88 19.84 7.93
C ARG A 106 -20.74 19.14 6.87
N SER A 107 -21.76 18.41 7.32
CA SER A 107 -22.86 17.99 6.46
C SER A 107 -23.51 19.25 5.85
N PRO A 108 -23.82 19.27 4.54
CA PRO A 108 -24.62 20.35 3.97
C PRO A 108 -26.02 20.33 4.61
N GLY A 109 -26.55 21.52 4.85
CA GLY A 109 -27.77 21.77 5.61
C GLY A 109 -28.96 20.94 5.15
N LYS A 110 -29.79 20.57 6.13
CA LYS A 110 -31.20 20.32 5.88
C LYS A 110 -31.86 21.68 5.69
N ASP A 111 -32.19 22.00 4.45
CA ASP A 111 -33.34 22.85 4.16
C ASP A 111 -34.59 22.07 4.62
N GLU A 112 -35.32 22.64 5.59
CA GLU A 112 -36.79 22.70 5.69
C GLU A 112 -37.19 23.40 7.01
#